data_AF-A0A445E774-F1
#
_entry.id   AF-A0A445E774-F1
#
_cell.length_a   1.000
_cell.length_b   1.000
_cell.length_c   1.000
_cell.angle_alpha   90.00
_cell.angle_beta   90.00
_cell.angle_gamma   90.00
#
_symmetry.space_group_name_H-M   'P 1'
#
loop_
_entity.id
_entity.type
_entity.pdbx_description
1 polymer ?
#
loop_
_entity_poly.entity_id
_entity_poly.type
_entity_poly.pdbx_seq_one_letter_code
_entity_poly.pdbx_strand_id
1 'polypeptide(L)'
;MMNILFKIIARTNTTLLVYVILLSSELLMQFMTSKHQYISRKNEGDKIIVFEKGNLVFVFNFHWTNSYSDYRVGCSKAGKYKIVLDSDDPLFGGFNRLNHTAEYFASEGWYDDRPCSYLVYTPSRTGVVYAFADG
;
A
#
# COMPACT_ATOMS: atom_id res chain seq x y z
N MET A 1 3.96 18.23 4.51
CA MET A 1 3.56 16.88 4.04
C MET A 1 4.45 16.36 2.91
N MET A 2 4.82 17.22 1.94
CA MET A 2 5.86 16.93 0.93
C MET A 2 7.19 16.45 1.57
N ASN A 3 7.59 17.02 2.72
CA ASN A 3 8.86 16.68 3.40
C ASN A 3 8.99 15.27 4.02
N ILE A 4 7.89 14.58 4.34
CA ILE A 4 7.97 13.19 4.87
C ILE A 4 8.05 12.21 3.71
N LEU A 5 7.23 12.45 2.68
CA LEU A 5 7.28 11.71 1.42
C LEU A 5 8.66 11.88 0.75
N PHE A 6 9.19 13.10 0.67
CA PHE A 6 10.56 13.36 0.18
C PHE A 6 11.66 12.72 1.03
N LYS A 7 11.49 12.58 2.36
CA LYS A 7 12.50 11.90 3.21
C LYS A 7 12.50 10.38 3.05
N ILE A 8 11.34 9.78 2.79
CA ILE A 8 11.20 8.35 2.49
C ILE A 8 11.70 8.07 1.04
N ILE A 9 11.40 8.99 0.10
CA ILE A 9 11.84 8.95 -1.30
C ILE A 9 13.35 9.20 -1.44
N ALA A 10 13.96 10.09 -0.66
CA ALA A 10 15.38 10.45 -0.82
C ALA A 10 16.40 9.42 -0.28
N ARG A 11 15.95 8.33 0.36
CA ARG A 11 16.85 7.28 0.91
C ARG A 11 16.87 5.98 0.10
N THR A 12 15.96 5.82 -0.85
CA THR A 12 15.96 4.71 -1.80
C THR A 12 16.10 5.33 -3.18
N ASN A 13 16.89 4.74 -4.07
CA ASN A 13 17.15 5.25 -5.42
C ASN A 13 15.85 5.15 -6.26
N THR A 14 14.86 6.01 -5.97
CA THR A 14 13.44 5.85 -6.37
C THR A 14 13.01 6.94 -7.36
N THR A 15 13.69 6.97 -8.50
CA THR A 15 13.08 7.51 -9.71
C THR A 15 11.92 6.60 -10.17
N LEU A 16 11.97 5.29 -9.86
CA LEU A 16 10.91 4.34 -10.20
C LEU A 16 9.58 4.60 -9.47
N LEU A 17 9.58 4.82 -8.15
CA LEU A 17 8.33 4.92 -7.37
C LEU A 17 7.46 6.12 -7.79
N VAL A 18 8.10 7.21 -8.23
CA VAL A 18 7.40 8.40 -8.76
C VAL A 18 6.86 8.13 -10.17
N TYR A 19 7.60 7.44 -11.02
CA TYR A 19 7.14 7.05 -12.36
C TYR A 19 5.98 6.06 -12.31
N VAL A 20 6.03 5.10 -11.39
CA VAL A 20 5.04 4.04 -11.22
C VAL A 20 3.68 4.60 -10.76
N ILE A 21 3.68 5.60 -9.88
CA ILE A 21 2.46 6.33 -9.49
C ILE A 21 1.95 7.23 -10.64
N LEU A 22 2.83 7.73 -11.51
CA LEU A 22 2.46 8.60 -12.64
C LEU A 22 1.80 7.88 -13.83
N LEU A 23 2.02 6.57 -13.98
CA LEU A 23 1.63 5.84 -15.20
C LEU A 23 0.15 5.44 -15.28
N SER A 24 -0.62 5.56 -14.19
CA SER A 24 -2.07 5.31 -14.21
C SER A 24 -2.85 6.60 -13.96
N SER A 25 -3.48 7.15 -15.00
CA SER A 25 -4.22 8.42 -14.94
C SER A 25 -5.38 8.42 -13.94
N GLU A 26 -6.06 7.29 -13.78
CA GLU A 26 -7.19 7.15 -12.84
C GLU A 26 -6.72 7.10 -11.38
N LEU A 27 -5.64 6.35 -11.12
CA LEU A 27 -5.02 6.28 -9.79
C LEU A 27 -4.42 7.62 -9.39
N LEU A 28 -3.81 8.33 -10.35
CA LEU A 28 -3.26 9.66 -10.16
C LEU A 28 -4.34 10.66 -9.77
N MET A 29 -5.53 10.61 -10.37
CA MET A 29 -6.64 11.51 -10.00
C MET A 29 -7.14 11.24 -8.58
N GLN A 30 -7.36 9.97 -8.22
CA GLN A 30 -7.84 9.60 -6.88
C GLN A 30 -6.81 9.93 -5.80
N PHE A 31 -5.52 9.70 -6.09
CA PHE A 31 -4.42 10.05 -5.21
C PHE A 31 -4.25 11.57 -5.11
N MET A 32 -4.23 12.32 -6.21
CA MET A 32 -3.88 13.75 -6.20
C MET A 32 -5.01 14.64 -5.67
N THR A 33 -6.26 14.30 -5.94
CA THR A 33 -7.40 15.19 -5.66
C THR A 33 -8.13 14.87 -4.34
N SER A 34 -7.89 13.69 -3.76
CA SER A 34 -8.56 13.30 -2.52
C SER A 34 -8.11 14.13 -1.31
N LYS A 35 -9.11 14.66 -0.59
CA LYS A 35 -8.94 15.27 0.74
C LYS A 35 -8.66 14.24 1.84
N HIS A 36 -9.13 13.00 1.66
CA HIS A 36 -8.91 11.94 2.64
C HIS A 36 -7.45 11.49 2.61
N GLN A 37 -6.80 11.55 3.77
CA GLN A 37 -5.48 10.99 4.01
C GLN A 37 -5.37 10.57 5.47
N TYR A 38 -4.84 9.38 5.71
CA TYR A 38 -4.69 8.84 7.07
C TYR A 38 -3.49 7.90 7.13
N ILE A 39 -2.61 8.02 8.13
CA ILE A 39 -1.50 7.08 8.32
C ILE A 39 -1.87 6.14 9.47
N SER A 40 -2.21 4.89 9.15
CA SER A 40 -2.61 3.90 10.16
C SER A 40 -1.40 3.27 10.84
N ARG A 41 -0.29 3.03 10.12
CA ARG A 41 0.89 2.37 10.69
C ARG A 41 2.21 3.02 10.32
N LYS A 42 3.10 3.10 11.32
CA LYS A 42 4.53 3.41 11.19
C LYS A 42 5.30 2.50 12.17
N ASN A 43 5.46 1.24 11.80
CA ASN A 43 6.10 0.25 12.68
C ASN A 43 7.61 0.20 12.42
N GLU A 44 8.39 0.69 13.37
CA GLU A 44 9.85 0.70 13.29
C GLU A 44 10.47 -0.70 13.44
N GLY A 45 9.82 -1.64 14.12
CA GLY A 45 10.30 -3.02 14.24
C GLY A 45 10.18 -3.75 12.90
N ASP A 46 8.95 -3.85 12.42
CA ASP A 46 8.62 -4.53 11.17
C ASP A 46 9.12 -3.77 9.93
N LYS A 47 9.48 -2.49 10.08
CA LYS A 47 9.79 -1.57 8.98
C LYS A 47 8.62 -1.44 7.98
N ILE A 48 7.39 -1.47 8.50
CA ILE A 48 6.17 -1.33 7.71
C ILE A 48 5.56 0.05 7.89
N ILE A 49 5.17 0.67 6.77
CA ILE A 49 4.32 1.87 6.76
C ILE A 49 3.02 1.55 6.03
N VAL A 50 1.89 1.92 6.63
CA VAL A 50 0.56 1.81 6.02
C VAL A 50 -0.14 3.16 6.09
N PHE A 51 -0.71 3.59 4.97
CA PHE A 51 -1.55 4.79 4.94
C PHE A 51 -2.64 4.71 3.86
N GLU A 52 -3.68 5.51 4.03
CA GLU A 52 -4.76 5.69 3.09
C GLU A 52 -4.67 7.05 2.39
N LYS A 53 -5.08 7.09 1.13
CA LYS A 53 -5.42 8.32 0.43
C LYS A 53 -6.57 8.07 -0.54
N GLY A 54 -7.69 8.75 -0.33
CA GLY A 54 -8.92 8.44 -1.09
C GLY A 54 -9.42 7.02 -0.78
N ASN A 55 -9.69 6.23 -1.83
CA ASN A 55 -10.09 4.82 -1.71
C ASN A 55 -8.90 3.84 -1.80
N LEU A 56 -7.67 4.35 -1.70
CA LEU A 56 -6.45 3.57 -1.82
C LEU A 56 -5.82 3.34 -0.45
N VAL A 57 -5.34 2.12 -0.24
CA VAL A 57 -4.51 1.72 0.91
C VAL A 57 -3.12 1.38 0.39
N PHE A 58 -2.11 2.07 0.92
CA PHE A 58 -0.71 1.89 0.59
C PHE A 58 -0.04 1.08 1.68
N VAL A 59 0.68 0.03 1.29
CA VAL A 59 1.45 -0.84 2.20
C VAL A 59 2.89 -0.89 1.70
N PHE A 60 3.82 -0.39 2.51
CA PHE A 60 5.25 -0.41 2.22
C PHE A 60 5.99 -1.28 3.21
N ASN A 61 6.72 -2.27 2.71
CA ASN A 61 7.64 -3.08 3.48
C ASN A 61 9.08 -2.67 3.18
N PHE A 62 9.68 -1.90 4.10
CA PHE A 62 11.08 -1.46 4.03
C PHE A 62 12.04 -2.42 4.73
N HIS A 63 11.56 -3.54 5.27
CA HIS A 63 12.43 -4.52 5.88
C HIS A 63 13.37 -5.10 4.82
N TRP A 64 14.67 -5.14 5.12
CA TRP A 64 15.70 -5.58 4.17
C TRP A 64 15.59 -7.06 3.80
N THR A 65 15.21 -7.91 4.76
CA THR A 65 15.03 -9.37 4.57
C THR A 65 13.60 -9.88 4.78
N ASN A 66 12.90 -9.41 5.81
CA ASN A 66 11.69 -10.07 6.30
C ASN A 66 10.48 -9.79 5.40
N SER A 67 9.82 -10.87 5.03
CA SER A 67 8.51 -10.86 4.39
C SER A 67 7.49 -11.32 5.42
N TYR A 68 6.29 -10.72 5.42
CA TYR A 68 5.25 -11.08 6.38
C TYR A 68 4.04 -11.66 5.67
N SER A 69 3.68 -12.89 6.02
CA SER A 69 2.39 -13.48 5.69
C SER A 69 1.33 -13.00 6.66
N ASP A 70 0.08 -12.92 6.19
CA ASP A 70 -1.08 -12.56 7.01
C ASP A 70 -0.90 -11.26 7.80
N TYR A 71 -0.21 -10.27 7.20
CA TYR A 71 0.02 -8.99 7.83
C TYR A 71 -1.28 -8.19 7.86
N ARG A 72 -1.75 -7.84 9.07
CA ARG A 72 -3.01 -7.13 9.24
C ARG A 72 -2.85 -5.64 8.91
N VAL A 73 -3.75 -5.14 8.08
CA VAL A 73 -3.79 -3.78 7.56
C VAL A 73 -5.14 -3.15 7.89
N GLY A 74 -5.14 -2.01 8.58
CA GLY A 74 -6.36 -1.24 8.88
C GLY A 74 -6.83 -0.39 7.71
N CYS A 75 -8.15 -0.27 7.51
CA CYS A 75 -8.79 0.51 6.45
C CYS A 75 -10.15 1.09 6.86
N SER A 76 -10.63 2.10 6.12
CA SER A 76 -11.92 2.77 6.37
C SER A 76 -13.15 1.92 6.08
N LYS A 77 -13.13 1.17 4.97
CA LYS A 77 -14.32 0.48 4.44
C LYS A 77 -14.17 -1.03 4.54
N ALA A 78 -15.22 -1.69 5.01
CA ALA A 78 -15.39 -3.14 4.85
C ALA A 78 -15.75 -3.46 3.39
N GLY A 79 -15.39 -4.65 2.93
CA GLY A 79 -15.63 -5.08 1.57
C GLY A 79 -14.36 -5.51 0.86
N LYS A 80 -14.38 -5.44 -0.47
CA LYS A 80 -13.32 -6.02 -1.31
C LYS A 80 -12.26 -5.00 -1.68
N TYR A 81 -11.00 -5.42 -1.61
CA TYR A 81 -9.85 -4.71 -2.12
C TYR A 81 -9.11 -5.52 -3.17
N LYS A 82 -8.51 -4.84 -4.15
CA LYS A 82 -7.69 -5.45 -5.20
C LYS A 82 -6.37 -4.70 -5.34
N ILE A 83 -5.31 -5.43 -5.71
CA ILE A 83 -4.03 -4.81 -6.04
C ILE A 83 -4.23 -3.99 -7.32
N VAL A 84 -3.84 -2.73 -7.25
CA VAL A 84 -3.85 -1.79 -8.39
C VAL A 84 -2.46 -1.27 -8.71
N LEU A 85 -1.50 -1.53 -7.83
CA LEU A 85 -0.09 -1.28 -8.06
C LEU A 85 0.75 -2.24 -7.21
N ASP A 86 1.75 -2.85 -7.83
CA ASP A 86 2.71 -3.73 -7.17
C ASP A 86 4.12 -3.42 -7.68
N SER A 87 5.00 -2.97 -6.79
CA SER A 87 6.41 -2.77 -7.16
C SER A 87 7.18 -4.07 -7.39
N ASP A 88 6.65 -5.21 -6.91
CA ASP A 88 7.23 -6.53 -7.10
C ASP A 88 6.87 -7.16 -8.46
N ASP A 89 6.09 -6.48 -9.29
CA ASP A 89 5.79 -6.92 -10.66
C ASP A 89 7.08 -6.94 -11.52
N PRO A 90 7.28 -7.96 -12.39
CA PRO A 90 8.41 -8.03 -13.31
C PRO A 90 8.61 -6.80 -14.20
N LEU A 91 7.53 -6.08 -14.53
CA LEU A 91 7.59 -4.82 -15.28
C LEU A 91 8.48 -3.78 -14.59
N PHE A 92 8.56 -3.84 -13.26
CA PHE A 92 9.38 -2.95 -12.43
C PHE A 92 10.68 -3.63 -11.95
N GLY A 93 11.01 -4.80 -12.48
CA GLY A 93 12.18 -5.59 -12.08
C GLY A 93 11.99 -6.35 -10.77
N GLY A 94 10.74 -6.57 -10.33
CA GLY A 94 10.41 -7.35 -9.14
C GLY A 94 10.37 -8.86 -9.36
N PHE A 95 9.98 -9.60 -8.33
CA PHE A 95 10.02 -11.08 -8.30
C PHE A 95 8.68 -11.77 -8.57
N ASN A 96 7.61 -11.02 -8.86
CA ASN A 96 6.26 -11.53 -9.12
C ASN A 96 5.68 -12.40 -8.00
N ARG A 97 5.87 -12.00 -6.73
CA ARG A 97 5.45 -12.83 -5.59
C ARG A 97 3.98 -12.64 -5.20
N LEU A 98 3.30 -11.65 -5.75
CA LEU A 98 1.90 -11.33 -5.44
C LEU A 98 0.97 -11.81 -6.56
N ASN A 99 -0.20 -12.33 -6.16
CA ASN A 99 -1.23 -12.73 -7.10
C ASN A 99 -2.18 -11.56 -7.40
N HIS A 100 -2.04 -10.95 -8.57
CA HIS A 100 -2.88 -9.85 -9.03
C HIS A 100 -4.38 -10.20 -9.21
N THR A 101 -4.75 -11.49 -9.26
CA THR A 101 -6.16 -11.91 -9.32
C THR A 101 -6.77 -12.13 -7.94
N ALA A 102 -5.98 -12.02 -6.87
CA ALA A 102 -6.46 -12.23 -5.50
C ALA A 102 -7.42 -11.11 -5.07
N GLU A 103 -8.43 -11.48 -4.30
CA GLU A 103 -9.36 -10.55 -3.67
C GLU A 103 -9.10 -10.52 -2.17
N TYR A 104 -8.98 -9.32 -1.61
CA TYR A 104 -8.71 -9.09 -0.20
C TYR A 104 -9.96 -8.58 0.49
N PHE A 105 -10.46 -9.30 1.49
CA PHE A 105 -11.73 -8.99 2.14
C PHE A 105 -11.50 -8.32 3.48
N ALA A 106 -11.90 -7.06 3.57
CA ALA A 106 -11.91 -6.31 4.81
C ALA A 106 -13.22 -6.54 5.57
N SER A 107 -13.08 -6.86 6.85
CA SER A 107 -14.20 -7.00 7.79
C SER A 107 -14.08 -5.98 8.91
N GLU A 108 -15.20 -5.75 9.60
CA GLU A 108 -15.22 -4.95 10.82
C GLU A 108 -14.27 -5.54 11.86
N GLY A 109 -13.53 -4.68 12.53
CA GLY A 109 -12.54 -5.08 13.51
C GLY A 109 -11.49 -4.01 13.66
N TRP A 110 -11.60 -3.24 14.74
CA TRP A 110 -10.72 -2.11 15.01
C TRP A 110 -9.26 -2.55 15.04
N TYR A 111 -8.44 -1.86 14.25
CA TYR A 111 -7.00 -2.09 14.15
C TYR A 111 -6.31 -0.83 13.66
N ASP A 112 -5.22 -0.43 14.31
CA ASP A 112 -4.44 0.77 13.95
C ASP A 112 -5.34 2.02 13.75
N ASP A 113 -6.29 2.22 14.66
CA ASP A 113 -7.28 3.31 14.66
C ASP A 113 -8.19 3.37 13.40
N ARG A 114 -8.38 2.21 12.75
CA ARG A 114 -9.30 2.02 11.62
C ARG A 114 -10.44 1.08 11.99
N PRO A 115 -11.66 1.30 11.48
CA PRO A 115 -12.82 0.48 11.84
C PRO A 115 -12.79 -0.92 11.21
N CYS A 116 -12.11 -1.08 10.08
CA CYS A 116 -12.03 -2.35 9.34
C CYS A 116 -10.57 -2.77 9.15
N SER A 117 -10.36 -4.05 8.83
CA SER A 117 -9.03 -4.55 8.49
C SER A 117 -9.10 -5.79 7.61
N TYR A 118 -8.00 -6.06 6.90
CA TYR A 118 -7.79 -7.27 6.11
C TYR A 118 -6.33 -7.75 6.26
N LEU A 119 -6.06 -8.97 5.80
CA LEU A 119 -4.73 -9.59 5.85
C LEU A 119 -4.11 -9.57 4.47
N VAL A 120 -2.81 -9.28 4.40
CA VAL A 120 -2.04 -9.24 3.16
C VAL A 120 -0.70 -9.96 3.30
N TYR A 121 -0.19 -10.49 2.19
CA TYR A 121 1.22 -10.85 2.09
C TYR A 121 2.04 -9.60 1.78
N THR A 122 3.11 -9.36 2.53
CA THR A 122 4.00 -8.21 2.35
C THR A 122 5.44 -8.67 2.14
N PRO A 123 5.86 -8.90 0.88
CA PRO A 123 7.23 -9.28 0.59
C PRO A 123 8.22 -8.19 1.01
N SER A 124 9.44 -8.58 1.41
CA SER A 124 10.49 -7.61 1.75
C SER A 124 10.81 -6.67 0.58
N ARG A 125 11.05 -5.39 0.91
CA ARG A 125 11.41 -4.32 -0.03
C ARG A 125 10.37 -4.08 -1.13
N THR A 126 9.09 -4.04 -0.76
CA THR A 126 7.98 -3.82 -1.70
C THR A 126 7.09 -2.64 -1.29
N GLY A 127 6.41 -2.06 -2.26
CA GLY A 127 5.29 -1.14 -2.10
C GLY A 127 4.11 -1.63 -2.92
N VAL A 128 2.98 -1.87 -2.25
CA VAL A 128 1.75 -2.38 -2.86
C VAL A 128 0.60 -1.44 -2.55
N VAL A 129 -0.24 -1.19 -3.54
CA VAL A 129 -1.43 -0.34 -3.41
C VAL A 129 -2.67 -1.16 -3.68
N TYR A 130 -3.62 -1.07 -2.76
CA TYR A 130 -4.90 -1.73 -2.81
C TYR A 130 -6.00 -0.69 -3.02
N ALA A 131 -6.85 -0.88 -4.02
CA ALA A 131 -8.05 -0.06 -4.20
C ALA A 131 -9.28 -0.80 -3.69
N PHE A 132 -10.19 -0.06 -3.07
CA PHE A 132 -11.53 -0.56 -2.79
C PHE A 132 -12.25 -0.84 -4.11
N ALA A 133 -12.66 -2.08 -4.33
CA ALA A 133 -13.51 -2.46 -5.44
C ALA A 133 -14.96 -2.38 -4.94
N ASP A 134 -15.64 -1.29 -5.28
CA ASP A 134 -17.09 -1.20 -5.12
C ASP A 134 -17.73 -2.39 -5.86
N GLY A 135 -18.61 -3.11 -5.18
CA GLY A 135 -19.33 -4.27 -5.72
C GLY A 135 -20.37 -3.88 -6.74
#